data_AF-A0A8H5EWN1-F1
#
_entry.id   AF-A0A8H5EWN1-F1
#
_cell.length_a   1.000
_cell.length_b   1.000
_cell.length_c   1.000
_cell.angle_alpha   90.00
_cell.angle_beta   90.00
_cell.angle_gamma   90.00
#
_symmetry.space_group_name_H-M   'P 1'
#
loop_
_entity.id
_entity.type
_entity.pdbx_description
1 polymer ?
#
loop_
_entity_poly.entity_id
_entity_poly.type
_entity_poly.pdbx_seq_one_letter_code
_entity_poly.pdbx_strand_id
1 'polypeptide(L)'
;MYTDERLQVPLLPFPNTVAESKPFSQRSHIWQPRLSLPGRSIWFLTPRILIFVGICLVWSHLYVSPAAPGPDLDLNAPPLYADLIDFQAHLPQHNLSLPFPEGASGRYVKFSSQAHEVGWNNVLTDIALLAFLAYKSQRAYVFQDYVWAPSHYPWVVDKTLEREAPPRTPLGALIGGPITGAPWPPGDNSTPRSIHESHWHIVCPKERVKQIWTHEVKREHALHSASGKQVFGWLMSLSSKCKWPTNSTALCWMLVSASSETVTVGHTGFLHTALTATDGRVSVLGL
;
A
#
# COMPACT_ATOMS: atom_id res chain seq x y z
N MET A 1 16.70 42.55 -5.35
CA MET A 1 15.53 42.68 -6.23
C MET A 1 15.81 41.85 -7.48
N TYR A 2 15.22 40.67 -7.56
CA TYR A 2 15.30 39.80 -8.74
C TYR A 2 13.87 39.33 -9.02
N THR A 3 13.26 39.90 -10.06
CA THR A 3 11.91 39.56 -10.51
C THR A 3 12.04 38.43 -11.51
N ASP A 4 11.68 37.21 -11.10
CA ASP A 4 11.55 36.07 -12.01
C ASP A 4 10.10 35.98 -12.50
N GLU A 5 9.86 36.61 -13.65
CA GLU A 5 8.73 36.34 -14.51
C GLU A 5 9.02 35.07 -15.30
N ARG A 6 8.47 33.91 -14.88
CA ARG A 6 8.00 32.80 -15.75
C ARG A 6 7.64 31.56 -14.94
N LEU A 7 6.37 31.46 -14.55
CA LEU A 7 5.63 30.20 -14.47
C LEU A 7 4.14 30.50 -14.28
N GLN A 8 3.53 31.12 -15.30
CA GLN A 8 2.08 31.10 -15.44
C GLN A 8 1.68 29.72 -15.96
N VAL A 9 1.38 28.79 -15.05
CA VAL A 9 0.65 27.57 -15.39
C VAL A 9 -0.81 27.99 -15.58
N PRO A 10 -1.44 27.74 -16.75
CA PRO A 10 -2.86 28.00 -16.91
C PRO A 10 -3.63 27.15 -15.90
N LEU A 11 -4.30 27.79 -14.96
CA LEU A 11 -5.33 27.14 -14.15
C LEU A 11 -6.44 26.74 -15.11
N LEU A 12 -6.50 25.46 -15.46
CA LEU A 12 -7.68 24.91 -16.10
C LEU A 12 -8.87 25.15 -15.14
N PRO A 13 -9.98 25.71 -15.62
CA PRO A 13 -11.15 25.91 -14.79
C PRO A 13 -11.61 24.54 -14.30
N PHE A 14 -11.67 24.37 -12.98
CA PHE A 14 -12.41 23.26 -12.39
C PHE A 14 -13.84 23.35 -12.92
N PRO A 15 -14.41 22.26 -13.48
CA PRO A 15 -15.81 22.25 -13.84
C PRO A 15 -16.62 22.38 -12.55
N ASN A 16 -17.11 23.59 -12.30
CA ASN A 16 -18.18 23.88 -11.35
C ASN A 16 -19.49 23.33 -11.92
N THR A 17 -19.56 22.03 -12.17
CA THR A 17 -20.82 21.33 -12.29
C THR A 17 -21.03 20.65 -10.96
N VAL A 18 -21.55 21.43 -10.00
CA VAL A 18 -22.41 20.88 -8.95
C VAL A 18 -23.54 20.20 -9.73
N ALA A 19 -23.42 18.89 -9.91
CA ALA A 19 -24.51 18.08 -10.39
C ALA A 19 -25.60 18.23 -9.33
N GLU A 20 -26.57 19.07 -9.64
CA GLU A 20 -27.82 19.23 -8.93
C GLU A 20 -28.41 17.83 -8.73
N SER A 21 -28.22 17.29 -7.52
CA SER A 21 -28.77 16.01 -7.12
C SER A 21 -30.28 16.19 -7.11
N LYS A 22 -30.93 15.84 -8.23
CA LYS A 22 -32.38 15.74 -8.30
C LYS A 22 -32.85 14.90 -7.11
N PRO A 23 -33.87 15.35 -6.37
CA PRO A 23 -34.41 14.58 -5.27
C PRO A 23 -34.79 13.20 -5.79
N PHE A 24 -34.28 12.16 -5.14
CA PHE A 24 -34.64 10.77 -5.37
C PHE A 24 -36.12 10.61 -5.03
N SER A 25 -36.97 10.97 -6.00
CA SER A 25 -38.41 10.74 -5.97
C SER A 25 -38.61 9.24 -6.02
N GLN A 26 -38.85 8.71 -4.84
CA GLN A 26 -39.31 7.37 -4.52
C GLN A 26 -40.61 7.10 -5.31
N ARG A 27 -40.46 6.61 -6.55
CA ARG A 27 -41.58 6.09 -7.33
C ARG A 27 -41.35 4.61 -7.56
N SER A 28 -41.69 3.84 -6.53
CA SER A 28 -41.85 2.39 -6.57
C SER A 28 -43.05 2.03 -7.45
N HIS A 29 -42.91 2.15 -8.77
CA HIS A 29 -43.68 1.32 -9.69
C HIS A 29 -42.85 0.09 -9.95
N ILE A 30 -42.95 -0.85 -9.01
CA ILE A 30 -42.57 -2.23 -9.19
C ILE A 30 -43.47 -2.75 -10.33
N TRP A 31 -42.97 -2.67 -11.57
CA TRP A 31 -43.48 -3.45 -12.67
C TRP A 31 -43.22 -4.91 -12.29
N GLN A 32 -44.25 -5.58 -11.76
CA GLN A 32 -44.28 -7.04 -11.73
C GLN A 32 -44.71 -7.50 -13.12
N PRO A 33 -43.81 -7.99 -13.98
CA PRO A 33 -44.25 -8.72 -15.15
C PRO A 33 -45.04 -9.94 -14.64
N ARG A 34 -46.35 -9.99 -14.93
CA ARG A 34 -47.13 -11.23 -14.87
C ARG A 34 -46.54 -12.16 -15.92
N LEU A 35 -45.51 -12.91 -15.52
CA LEU A 35 -45.05 -14.10 -16.22
C LEU A 35 -46.12 -15.17 -16.01
N SER A 36 -47.14 -15.15 -16.86
CA SER A 36 -48.03 -16.30 -17.06
C SER A 36 -47.21 -17.39 -17.74
N LEU A 37 -46.51 -18.19 -16.94
CA LEU A 37 -45.84 -19.39 -17.42
C LEU A 37 -46.94 -20.38 -17.85
N PRO A 38 -46.97 -20.81 -19.13
CA PRO A 38 -47.86 -21.89 -19.54
C PRO A 38 -47.49 -23.14 -18.73
N GLY A 39 -48.49 -23.83 -18.19
CA GLY A 39 -48.36 -25.03 -17.35
C GLY A 39 -47.70 -26.19 -18.08
N ARG A 40 -46.41 -26.08 -18.37
CA ARG A 40 -45.55 -27.17 -18.83
C ARG A 40 -45.02 -27.87 -17.58
N SER A 41 -45.67 -28.99 -17.28
CA SER A 41 -45.27 -30.08 -16.40
C SER A 41 -43.83 -29.98 -15.87
N ILE A 42 -43.70 -29.54 -14.61
CA ILE A 42 -42.46 -29.46 -13.81
C ILE A 42 -41.78 -30.83 -13.63
N TRP A 43 -42.47 -31.92 -13.96
CA TRP A 43 -42.02 -33.30 -13.73
C TRP A 43 -40.84 -33.75 -14.60
N PHE A 44 -40.41 -32.97 -15.60
CA PHE A 44 -39.26 -33.32 -16.46
C PHE A 44 -37.93 -32.63 -16.12
N LEU A 45 -37.93 -31.65 -15.20
CA LEU A 45 -36.70 -30.91 -14.80
C LEU A 45 -36.07 -31.43 -13.50
N THR A 46 -36.81 -32.20 -12.71
CA THR A 46 -36.35 -32.73 -11.42
C THR A 46 -35.16 -33.71 -11.50
N PRO A 47 -35.05 -34.66 -12.46
CA PRO A 47 -33.92 -35.59 -12.45
C PRO A 47 -32.60 -34.93 -12.87
N ARG A 48 -32.64 -33.94 -13.77
CA ARG A 48 -31.43 -33.26 -14.26
C ARG A 48 -30.78 -32.37 -13.21
N ILE A 49 -31.59 -31.70 -12.38
CA ILE A 49 -31.10 -30.87 -11.27
C ILE A 49 -30.47 -31.76 -10.19
N LEU A 50 -31.10 -32.89 -9.84
CA LEU A 50 -30.56 -33.80 -8.84
C LEU A 50 -29.24 -34.46 -9.28
N ILE A 51 -29.11 -34.80 -10.57
CA ILE A 51 -27.84 -35.30 -11.12
C ILE A 51 -26.76 -34.22 -11.05
N PHE A 52 -27.07 -32.97 -11.43
CA PHE A 52 -26.09 -31.89 -11.36
C PHE A 52 -25.63 -31.60 -9.92
N VAL A 53 -26.57 -31.54 -8.97
CA VAL A 53 -26.24 -31.38 -7.54
C VAL A 53 -25.43 -32.56 -7.03
N GLY A 54 -25.79 -33.80 -7.40
CA GLY A 54 -25.02 -35.00 -7.05
C GLY A 54 -23.59 -34.96 -7.60
N ILE A 55 -23.41 -34.56 -8.87
CA ILE A 55 -22.08 -34.38 -9.47
C ILE A 55 -21.30 -33.29 -8.73
N CYS A 56 -21.91 -32.14 -8.41
CA CYS A 56 -21.25 -31.08 -7.67
C CYS A 56 -20.83 -31.53 -6.26
N LEU A 57 -21.66 -32.31 -5.56
CA LEU A 57 -21.33 -32.83 -4.22
C LEU A 57 -20.23 -33.89 -4.28
N VAL A 58 -20.27 -34.81 -5.25
CA VAL A 58 -19.20 -35.80 -5.48
C VAL A 58 -17.92 -35.11 -5.91
N TRP A 59 -17.98 -34.11 -6.78
CA TRP A 59 -16.81 -33.36 -7.22
C TRP A 59 -16.23 -32.55 -6.05
N SER A 60 -17.07 -31.95 -5.21
CA SER A 60 -16.63 -31.28 -3.98
C SER A 60 -15.98 -32.28 -3.01
N HIS A 61 -16.54 -33.48 -2.81
CA HIS A 61 -15.95 -34.48 -1.92
C HIS A 61 -14.68 -35.15 -2.46
N LEU A 62 -14.56 -35.29 -3.79
CA LEU A 62 -13.40 -35.93 -4.42
C LEU A 62 -12.25 -34.97 -4.74
N TYR A 63 -12.54 -33.69 -5.01
CA TYR A 63 -11.52 -32.69 -5.38
C TYR A 63 -11.19 -31.68 -4.28
N VAL A 64 -12.05 -31.52 -3.26
CA VAL A 64 -11.60 -30.91 -2.01
C VAL A 64 -10.84 -31.99 -1.26
N SER A 65 -9.61 -32.26 -1.70
CA SER A 65 -8.62 -32.84 -0.80
C SER A 65 -8.63 -31.95 0.44
N PRO A 66 -8.86 -32.48 1.65
CA PRO A 66 -8.53 -31.71 2.83
C PRO A 66 -7.05 -31.40 2.66
N ALA A 67 -6.73 -30.13 2.41
CA ALA A 67 -5.34 -29.68 2.49
C ALA A 67 -4.87 -30.23 3.83
N ALA A 68 -3.88 -31.15 3.78
CA ALA A 68 -3.37 -31.77 4.98
C ALA A 68 -3.16 -30.64 5.99
N PRO A 69 -3.72 -30.71 7.20
CA PRO A 69 -3.61 -29.64 8.18
C PRO A 69 -2.14 -29.25 8.22
N GLY A 70 -1.84 -28.07 7.67
CA GLY A 70 -0.48 -27.62 7.57
C GLY A 70 0.10 -27.59 8.99
N PRO A 71 1.43 -27.65 9.14
CA PRO A 71 2.10 -27.50 10.44
C PRO A 71 1.75 -26.19 11.20
N ASP A 72 0.91 -25.31 10.63
CA ASP A 72 0.53 -23.98 11.11
C ASP A 72 -0.73 -23.92 12.00
N LEU A 73 -1.28 -25.04 12.49
CA LEU A 73 -2.49 -25.04 13.34
C LEU A 73 -2.24 -24.79 14.84
N ASP A 74 -1.09 -24.21 15.25
CA ASP A 74 -0.98 -23.66 16.61
C ASP A 74 -1.60 -22.25 16.63
N LEU A 75 -2.84 -22.14 17.10
CA LEU A 75 -3.53 -20.85 17.28
C LEU A 75 -2.80 -19.90 18.24
N ASN A 76 -1.84 -20.41 19.04
CA ASN A 76 -1.02 -19.61 19.94
C ASN A 76 0.28 -19.10 19.30
N ALA A 77 0.53 -19.44 18.03
CA ALA A 77 1.68 -18.99 17.26
C ALA A 77 1.23 -18.25 15.99
N PRO A 78 2.03 -17.27 15.51
CA PRO A 78 1.79 -16.67 14.21
C PRO A 78 1.93 -17.73 13.11
N PRO A 79 1.19 -17.60 12.01
CA PRO A 79 1.48 -18.37 10.80
C PRO A 79 2.94 -18.17 10.39
N LEU A 80 3.59 -19.21 9.86
CA LEU A 80 4.98 -19.12 9.42
C LEU A 80 5.16 -18.28 8.15
N TYR A 81 4.10 -18.12 7.36
CA TYR A 81 4.10 -17.41 6.07
C TYR A 81 5.17 -17.88 5.08
N ALA A 82 5.71 -19.11 5.22
CA ALA A 82 6.84 -19.58 4.43
C ALA A 82 6.59 -19.47 2.91
N ASP A 83 5.42 -19.93 2.45
CA ASP A 83 5.04 -19.87 1.04
C ASP A 83 4.90 -18.43 0.54
N LEU A 84 4.42 -17.51 1.38
CA LEU A 84 4.26 -16.11 1.03
C LEU A 84 5.61 -15.39 0.97
N ILE A 85 6.51 -15.69 1.91
CA ILE A 85 7.88 -15.16 1.92
C ILE A 85 8.63 -15.64 0.68
N ASP A 86 8.50 -16.92 0.32
CA ASP A 86 9.08 -17.48 -0.90
C ASP A 86 8.49 -16.83 -2.15
N PHE A 87 7.17 -16.67 -2.22
CA PHE A 87 6.50 -15.96 -3.30
C PHE A 87 6.99 -14.50 -3.44
N GLN A 88 7.09 -13.77 -2.32
CA GLN A 88 7.60 -12.39 -2.31
C GLN A 88 9.05 -12.32 -2.77
N ALA A 89 9.89 -13.29 -2.40
CA ALA A 89 11.28 -13.35 -2.86
C ALA A 89 11.38 -13.52 -4.39
N HIS A 90 10.44 -14.26 -4.98
CA HIS A 90 10.40 -14.62 -6.40
C HIS A 90 9.40 -13.83 -7.24
N LEU A 91 9.02 -12.62 -6.82
CA LEU A 91 8.14 -11.75 -7.61
C LEU A 91 8.70 -11.54 -9.04
N PRO A 92 7.88 -11.53 -10.09
CA PRO A 92 8.38 -11.47 -11.46
C PRO A 92 9.29 -10.25 -11.76
N GLN A 93 9.04 -9.12 -11.10
CA GLN A 93 9.83 -7.90 -11.19
C GLN A 93 11.19 -7.97 -10.47
N HIS A 94 11.47 -9.03 -9.70
CA HIS A 94 12.76 -9.26 -9.05
C HIS A 94 13.83 -9.84 -10.00
N ASN A 95 13.54 -9.88 -11.31
CA ASN A 95 14.50 -10.26 -12.32
C ASN A 95 15.34 -9.04 -12.75
N LEU A 96 16.64 -9.05 -12.43
CA LEU A 96 17.58 -7.97 -12.75
C LEU A 96 17.76 -7.73 -14.25
N SER A 97 17.49 -8.72 -15.09
CA SER A 97 17.61 -8.63 -16.55
C SER A 97 16.41 -7.95 -17.22
N LEU A 98 15.39 -7.55 -16.46
CA LEU A 98 14.24 -6.83 -17.00
C LEU A 98 14.66 -5.45 -17.55
N PRO A 99 14.05 -5.00 -18.65
CA PRO A 99 14.26 -3.66 -19.15
C PRO A 99 13.65 -2.61 -18.21
N PHE A 100 14.08 -1.37 -18.39
CA PHE A 100 13.43 -0.21 -17.80
C PHE A 100 11.91 -0.25 -18.05
N PRO A 101 11.04 0.08 -17.07
CA PRO A 101 11.35 0.72 -15.78
C PRO A 101 11.72 -0.21 -14.62
N GLU A 102 11.92 -1.51 -14.87
CA GLU A 102 12.23 -2.53 -13.87
C GLU A 102 13.69 -3.05 -14.00
N GLY A 103 14.01 -4.11 -13.26
CA GLY A 103 15.31 -4.77 -13.27
C GLY A 103 16.45 -3.90 -12.74
N ALA A 104 17.68 -4.22 -13.15
CA ALA A 104 18.89 -3.54 -12.68
C ALA A 104 18.93 -2.04 -13.01
N SER A 105 18.13 -1.61 -14.00
CA SER A 105 17.95 -0.24 -14.48
C SER A 105 16.70 0.46 -13.92
N GLY A 106 15.97 -0.20 -13.01
CA GLY A 106 14.68 0.26 -12.53
C GLY A 106 14.70 1.43 -11.55
N ARG A 107 13.58 2.13 -11.45
CA ARG A 107 13.44 3.29 -10.55
C ARG A 107 12.67 2.88 -9.30
N TYR A 108 13.33 2.94 -8.17
CA TYR A 108 12.78 2.47 -6.90
C TYR A 108 12.83 3.58 -5.84
N VAL A 109 11.89 3.57 -4.90
CA VAL A 109 11.90 4.44 -3.72
C VAL A 109 11.52 3.67 -2.46
N LYS A 110 12.42 3.71 -1.48
CA LYS A 110 12.23 3.20 -0.13
C LYS A 110 12.00 4.36 0.83
N PHE A 111 11.00 4.20 1.68
CA PHE A 111 10.69 5.14 2.75
C PHE A 111 11.07 4.51 4.09
N SER A 112 12.29 4.78 4.55
CA SER A 112 12.75 4.32 5.86
C SER A 112 12.02 5.03 7.02
N SER A 113 11.30 6.10 6.72
CA SER A 113 10.41 6.79 7.66
C SER A 113 9.02 6.18 7.79
N GLN A 114 8.72 5.07 7.10
CA GLN A 114 7.43 4.40 7.17
C GLN A 114 7.09 4.09 8.64
N ALA A 115 5.86 4.42 9.03
CA ALA A 115 5.36 4.14 10.37
C ALA A 115 5.46 2.64 10.69
N HIS A 116 5.96 2.33 11.88
CA HIS A 116 6.09 0.99 12.43
C HIS A 116 5.76 1.03 13.92
N GLU A 117 5.51 -0.14 14.53
CA GLU A 117 5.26 -0.25 15.97
C GLU A 117 4.09 0.63 16.48
N VAL A 118 3.13 0.92 15.61
CA VAL A 118 1.86 1.58 15.92
C VAL A 118 0.72 0.75 15.34
N GLY A 119 -0.52 1.07 15.71
CA GLY A 119 -1.69 0.34 15.23
C GLY A 119 -1.77 0.26 13.70
N TRP A 120 -2.20 -0.90 13.19
CA TRP A 120 -2.25 -1.21 11.76
C TRP A 120 -2.94 -0.13 10.92
N ASN A 121 -4.03 0.47 11.39
CA ASN A 121 -4.74 1.52 10.65
C ASN A 121 -3.88 2.77 10.39
N ASN A 122 -2.98 3.12 11.32
CA ASN A 122 -2.03 4.22 11.14
C ASN A 122 -0.98 3.85 10.08
N VAL A 123 -0.43 2.64 10.16
CA VAL A 123 0.56 2.15 9.20
C VAL A 123 -0.04 2.01 7.80
N LEU A 124 -1.26 1.49 7.67
CA LEU A 124 -1.94 1.34 6.39
C LEU A 124 -2.17 2.70 5.71
N THR A 125 -2.56 3.72 6.46
CA THR A 125 -2.77 5.07 5.94
C THR A 125 -1.46 5.67 5.42
N ASP A 126 -0.36 5.46 6.16
CA ASP A 126 0.99 5.88 5.74
C ASP A 126 1.45 5.11 4.48
N ILE A 127 1.37 3.78 4.48
CA ILE A 127 1.72 2.93 3.33
C ILE A 127 0.95 3.35 2.07
N ALA A 128 -0.36 3.59 2.18
CA ALA A 128 -1.17 4.02 1.04
C ALA A 128 -0.70 5.37 0.47
N LEU A 129 -0.38 6.34 1.34
CA LEU A 129 0.15 7.64 0.93
C LEU A 129 1.54 7.50 0.28
N LEU A 130 2.44 6.75 0.89
CA LEU A 130 3.80 6.54 0.40
C LEU A 130 3.83 5.79 -0.93
N ALA A 131 3.01 4.75 -1.09
CA ALA A 131 2.85 4.04 -2.34
C ALA A 131 2.26 4.93 -3.44
N PHE A 132 1.30 5.79 -3.10
CA PHE A 132 0.76 6.78 -4.03
C PHE A 132 1.82 7.81 -4.48
N LEU A 133 2.66 8.28 -3.55
CA LEU A 133 3.78 9.17 -3.87
C LEU A 133 4.80 8.48 -4.78
N ALA A 134 5.14 7.22 -4.51
CA ALA A 134 6.01 6.41 -5.37
C ALA A 134 5.44 6.31 -6.79
N TYR A 135 4.16 5.90 -6.90
CA TYR A 135 3.43 5.82 -8.16
C TYR A 135 3.46 7.14 -8.93
N LYS A 136 3.08 8.24 -8.27
CA LYS A 136 3.09 9.58 -8.87
C LYS A 136 4.47 10.04 -9.30
N SER A 137 5.52 9.54 -8.66
CA SER A 137 6.92 9.82 -9.02
C SER A 137 7.48 8.90 -10.10
N GLN A 138 6.66 8.00 -10.65
CA GLN A 138 7.06 6.93 -11.56
C GLN A 138 8.19 6.05 -10.99
N ARG A 139 8.08 5.72 -9.71
CA ARG A 139 9.00 4.84 -8.99
C ARG A 139 8.22 3.68 -8.40
N ALA A 140 8.87 2.53 -8.34
CA ALA A 140 8.37 1.37 -7.64
C ALA A 140 8.49 1.63 -6.15
N TYR A 141 7.39 1.43 -5.44
CA TYR A 141 7.39 1.44 -3.99
C TYR A 141 8.17 0.23 -3.48
N VAL A 142 9.08 0.48 -2.54
CA VAL A 142 9.77 -0.61 -1.84
C VAL A 142 8.96 -0.92 -0.60
N PHE A 143 8.14 -1.95 -0.68
CA PHE A 143 7.31 -2.32 0.44
C PHE A 143 8.11 -3.07 1.50
N GLN A 144 7.72 -2.83 2.75
CA GLN A 144 8.35 -3.38 3.95
C GLN A 144 7.29 -4.15 4.73
N ASP A 145 7.71 -5.17 5.45
CA ASP A 145 6.82 -5.93 6.31
C ASP A 145 6.25 -5.08 7.45
N TYR A 146 5.06 -5.44 7.90
CA TYR A 146 4.44 -4.78 9.03
C TYR A 146 5.15 -5.19 10.31
N VAL A 147 5.73 -4.21 11.00
CA VAL A 147 6.40 -4.41 12.28
C VAL A 147 5.43 -4.10 13.40
N TRP A 148 5.18 -5.10 14.23
CA TRP A 148 4.21 -5.00 15.32
C TRP A 148 4.74 -4.21 16.50
N ALA A 149 3.86 -3.38 17.07
CA ALA A 149 4.06 -2.88 18.42
C ALA A 149 3.94 -4.05 19.40
N PRO A 150 4.80 -4.16 20.43
CA PRO A 150 4.68 -5.23 21.43
C PRO A 150 3.29 -5.30 22.08
N SER A 151 2.64 -4.15 22.31
CA SER A 151 1.31 -4.06 22.91
C SER A 151 0.15 -4.48 22.01
N HIS A 152 0.38 -4.60 20.69
CA HIS A 152 -0.64 -4.95 19.71
C HIS A 152 -0.42 -6.34 19.09
N TYR A 153 0.66 -7.03 19.45
CA TYR A 153 0.97 -8.35 18.92
C TYR A 153 0.05 -9.41 19.53
N PRO A 154 -0.74 -10.14 18.72
CA PRO A 154 -1.81 -10.99 19.25
C PRO A 154 -1.34 -12.37 19.73
N TRP A 155 -0.07 -12.75 19.48
CA TRP A 155 0.47 -14.05 19.84
C TRP A 155 1.36 -13.99 21.08
N VAL A 156 1.53 -15.14 21.72
CA VAL A 156 2.34 -15.26 22.94
C VAL A 156 3.81 -14.98 22.59
N VAL A 157 4.33 -13.93 23.22
CA VAL A 157 5.68 -13.37 23.04
C VAL A 157 6.77 -14.44 23.27
N ASP A 158 6.60 -15.31 24.26
CA ASP A 158 7.58 -16.35 24.60
C ASP A 158 7.78 -17.42 23.51
N LYS A 159 6.77 -17.64 22.64
CA LYS A 159 6.85 -18.58 21.51
C LYS A 159 7.38 -17.95 20.22
N THR A 160 7.53 -16.63 20.19
CA THR A 160 7.65 -15.84 18.95
C THR A 160 8.90 -14.95 18.91
N LEU A 161 9.32 -14.41 20.06
CA LEU A 161 10.52 -13.57 20.15
C LEU A 161 11.83 -14.30 19.87
N GLU A 162 11.85 -15.64 19.92
CA GLU A 162 13.07 -16.39 19.58
C GLU A 162 13.46 -16.27 18.10
N ARG A 163 12.53 -15.86 17.21
CA ARG A 163 12.80 -15.77 15.77
C ARG A 163 13.11 -14.37 15.29
N GLU A 164 12.30 -13.36 15.62
CA GLU A 164 12.48 -11.98 15.15
C GLU A 164 11.89 -10.98 16.15
N ALA A 165 12.74 -10.14 16.74
CA ALA A 165 12.32 -9.03 17.60
C ALA A 165 12.70 -7.70 16.94
N PRO A 166 11.74 -6.79 16.67
CA PRO A 166 10.28 -6.91 16.83
C PRO A 166 9.61 -7.87 15.82
N PRO A 167 8.47 -8.49 16.16
CA PRO A 167 7.80 -9.45 15.29
C PRO A 167 7.25 -8.76 14.03
N ARG A 168 7.31 -9.48 12.90
CA ARG A 168 6.95 -8.98 11.57
C ARG A 168 5.84 -9.83 10.95
N THR A 169 5.00 -9.20 10.14
CA THR A 169 4.06 -9.89 9.25
C THR A 169 4.30 -9.44 7.81
N PRO A 170 4.49 -10.37 6.87
CA PRO A 170 4.63 -10.05 5.47
C PRO A 170 3.51 -9.13 4.99
N LEU A 171 3.85 -8.00 4.34
CA LEU A 171 2.82 -7.02 3.97
C LEU A 171 1.74 -7.64 3.04
N GLY A 172 2.14 -8.59 2.20
CA GLY A 172 1.25 -9.35 1.31
C GLY A 172 0.20 -10.20 2.04
N ALA A 173 0.41 -10.51 3.33
CA ALA A 173 -0.58 -11.22 4.15
C ALA A 173 -1.69 -10.29 4.63
N LEU A 174 -1.43 -8.98 4.69
CA LEU A 174 -2.36 -7.97 5.20
C LEU A 174 -3.08 -7.24 4.07
N ILE A 175 -2.38 -6.94 2.97
CA ILE A 175 -2.94 -6.23 1.81
C ILE A 175 -2.42 -6.80 0.50
N GLY A 176 -3.26 -6.75 -0.53
CA GLY A 176 -2.92 -7.13 -1.90
C GLY A 176 -2.82 -5.93 -2.84
N GLY A 177 -2.48 -6.21 -4.10
CA GLY A 177 -2.51 -5.23 -5.18
C GLY A 177 -1.14 -4.59 -5.46
N PRO A 178 -1.11 -3.48 -6.20
CA PRO A 178 0.16 -2.90 -6.68
C PRO A 178 1.13 -2.49 -5.57
N ILE A 179 0.62 -2.20 -4.36
CA ILE A 179 1.45 -1.88 -3.19
C ILE A 179 2.38 -3.05 -2.83
N THR A 180 1.90 -4.29 -2.97
CA THR A 180 2.65 -5.52 -2.66
C THR A 180 3.17 -6.23 -3.90
N GLY A 181 3.29 -5.49 -5.01
CA GLY A 181 3.96 -5.97 -6.23
C GLY A 181 3.04 -6.59 -7.28
N ALA A 182 1.72 -6.51 -7.12
CA ALA A 182 0.80 -6.89 -8.19
C ALA A 182 0.92 -5.92 -9.40
N PRO A 183 0.46 -6.33 -10.60
CA PRO A 183 0.48 -5.46 -11.78
C PRO A 183 -0.37 -4.20 -11.61
N TRP A 184 0.08 -3.10 -12.22
CA TRP A 184 -0.74 -1.91 -12.44
C TRP A 184 -1.85 -2.18 -13.47
N PRO A 185 -2.92 -1.37 -13.51
CA PRO A 185 -3.97 -1.50 -14.52
C PRO A 185 -3.40 -1.47 -15.95
N PRO A 186 -4.03 -2.18 -16.91
CA PRO A 186 -3.60 -2.16 -18.30
C PRO A 186 -3.47 -0.73 -18.84
N GLY A 187 -2.36 -0.45 -19.50
CA GLY A 187 -2.06 0.86 -20.08
C GLY A 187 -1.04 1.70 -19.30
N ASP A 188 -0.70 1.32 -18.05
CA ASP A 188 0.45 1.91 -17.35
C ASP A 188 1.70 1.03 -17.48
N ASN A 189 2.50 1.33 -18.50
CA ASN A 189 3.82 0.70 -18.72
C ASN A 189 4.98 1.56 -18.18
N SER A 190 4.67 2.73 -17.60
CA SER A 190 5.68 3.71 -17.21
C SER A 190 6.10 3.59 -15.75
N THR A 191 5.19 3.05 -14.93
CA THR A 191 5.42 2.84 -13.50
C THR A 191 5.88 1.41 -13.24
N PRO A 192 7.06 1.20 -12.64
CA PRO A 192 7.51 -0.14 -12.30
C PRO A 192 6.70 -0.72 -11.13
N ARG A 193 6.63 -2.05 -11.06
CA ARG A 193 5.94 -2.75 -9.95
C ARG A 193 6.73 -2.63 -8.66
N SER A 194 6.00 -2.56 -7.55
CA SER A 194 6.59 -2.52 -6.21
C SER A 194 7.42 -3.76 -5.93
N ILE A 195 8.51 -3.60 -5.18
CA ILE A 195 9.43 -4.70 -4.83
C ILE A 195 9.54 -4.83 -3.32
N HIS A 196 9.90 -6.02 -2.86
CA HIS A 196 10.17 -6.23 -1.44
C HIS A 196 11.50 -5.57 -1.03
N GLU A 197 11.58 -5.12 0.23
CA GLU A 197 12.78 -4.57 0.82
C GLU A 197 14.02 -5.46 0.65
N SER A 198 13.88 -6.79 0.74
CA SER A 198 15.02 -7.71 0.53
C SER A 198 15.60 -7.61 -0.88
N HIS A 199 14.76 -7.51 -1.91
CA HIS A 199 15.21 -7.36 -3.29
C HIS A 199 15.81 -5.98 -3.54
N TRP A 200 15.27 -4.94 -2.89
CA TRP A 200 15.83 -3.59 -2.95
C TRP A 200 17.31 -3.57 -2.59
N HIS A 201 17.74 -4.28 -1.54
CA HIS A 201 19.15 -4.34 -1.16
C HIS A 201 20.06 -4.97 -2.22
N ILE A 202 19.51 -5.76 -3.13
CA ILE A 202 20.22 -6.39 -4.25
C ILE A 202 20.30 -5.41 -5.44
N VAL A 203 19.16 -4.82 -5.84
CA VAL A 203 19.09 -3.95 -7.02
C VAL A 203 19.66 -2.54 -6.76
N CYS A 204 19.68 -2.14 -5.49
CA CYS A 204 20.07 -0.80 -5.02
C CYS A 204 21.17 -0.87 -3.95
N PRO A 205 22.42 -1.22 -4.33
CA PRO A 205 23.54 -1.19 -3.40
C PRO A 205 23.81 0.26 -2.94
N LYS A 206 24.42 0.43 -1.76
CA LYS A 206 24.53 1.72 -1.05
C LYS A 206 25.12 2.84 -1.91
N GLU A 207 26.04 2.50 -2.81
CA GLU A 207 26.74 3.43 -3.72
C GLU A 207 25.80 4.03 -4.77
N ARG A 208 24.67 3.37 -5.05
CA ARG A 208 23.63 3.79 -6.01
C ARG A 208 22.41 4.41 -5.33
N VAL A 209 22.42 4.46 -4.00
CA VAL A 209 21.31 5.01 -3.21
C VAL A 209 21.54 6.49 -2.98
N LYS A 210 20.64 7.33 -3.50
CA LYS A 210 20.54 8.72 -3.06
C LYS A 210 19.67 8.77 -1.81
N GLN A 211 20.32 9.02 -0.68
CA GLN A 211 19.63 9.25 0.58
C GLN A 211 19.14 10.69 0.67
N ILE A 212 17.90 10.87 1.09
CA ILE A 212 17.26 12.15 1.33
C ILE A 212 16.83 12.17 2.80
N TRP A 213 17.38 13.09 3.56
CA TRP A 213 17.04 13.24 4.97
C TRP A 213 15.87 14.20 5.14
N THR A 214 14.81 13.75 5.82
CA THR A 214 13.60 14.58 5.99
C THR A 214 13.88 15.85 6.78
N HIS A 215 14.80 15.83 7.74
CA HIS A 215 15.14 16.99 8.56
C HIS A 215 15.87 18.08 7.76
N GLU A 216 16.77 17.70 6.86
CA GLU A 216 17.47 18.63 5.97
C GLU A 216 16.48 19.32 5.03
N VAL A 217 15.61 18.52 4.43
CA VAL A 217 14.51 18.96 3.57
C VAL A 217 13.57 19.93 4.30
N LYS A 218 13.14 19.58 5.51
CA LYS A 218 12.21 20.40 6.29
C LYS A 218 12.83 21.75 6.63
N ARG A 219 14.14 21.77 6.93
CA ARG A 219 14.91 22.98 7.20
C ARG A 219 15.10 23.83 5.95
N GLU A 220 15.58 23.24 4.86
CA GLU A 220 15.88 23.94 3.60
C GLU A 220 14.65 24.60 2.98
N HIS A 221 13.50 23.93 3.06
CA HIS A 221 12.26 24.39 2.44
C HIS A 221 11.24 24.95 3.42
N ALA A 222 11.67 25.24 4.67
CA ALA A 222 10.82 25.78 5.73
C ALA A 222 9.50 24.99 5.91
N LEU A 223 9.57 23.65 5.84
CA LEU A 223 8.38 22.78 5.89
C LEU A 223 7.87 22.52 7.31
N HIS A 224 8.61 22.91 8.36
CA HIS A 224 8.19 22.70 9.75
C HIS A 224 6.84 23.35 10.08
N SER A 225 6.54 24.49 9.48
CA SER A 225 5.30 25.23 9.65
C SER A 225 4.48 25.31 8.35
N ALA A 226 4.82 24.47 7.36
CA ALA A 226 4.13 24.48 6.08
C ALA A 226 2.78 23.74 6.18
N SER A 227 1.81 24.20 5.41
CA SER A 227 0.54 23.49 5.25
C SER A 227 0.74 22.12 4.59
N GLY A 228 -0.17 21.18 4.85
CA GLY A 228 -0.15 19.87 4.19
C GLY A 228 -0.11 19.97 2.66
N LYS A 229 -0.77 20.98 2.07
CA LYS A 229 -0.71 21.24 0.61
C LYS A 229 0.69 21.62 0.13
N GLN A 230 1.43 22.43 0.90
CA GLN A 230 2.80 22.81 0.56
C GLN A 230 3.75 21.62 0.71
N VAL A 231 3.63 20.84 1.78
CA VAL A 231 4.42 19.62 2.00
C VAL A 231 4.17 18.62 0.87
N PHE A 232 2.89 18.38 0.54
CA PHE A 232 2.52 17.48 -0.54
C PHE A 232 2.99 18.00 -1.91
N GLY A 233 2.81 19.29 -2.20
CA GLY A 233 3.32 19.91 -3.43
C GLY A 233 4.84 19.80 -3.56
N TRP A 234 5.56 19.95 -2.46
CA TRP A 234 7.00 19.77 -2.42
C TRP A 234 7.40 18.30 -2.67
N LEU A 235 6.75 17.34 -1.99
CA LEU A 235 6.96 15.91 -2.21
C LEU A 235 6.70 15.52 -3.67
N MET A 236 5.64 16.06 -4.27
CA MET A 236 5.36 15.87 -5.69
C MET A 236 6.45 16.51 -6.57
N SER A 237 7.03 17.64 -6.15
CA SER A 237 8.15 18.27 -6.87
C SER A 237 9.45 17.47 -6.82
N LEU A 238 9.67 16.64 -5.79
CA LEU A 238 10.82 15.73 -5.77
C LEU A 238 10.84 14.81 -6.99
N SER A 239 9.65 14.38 -7.44
CA SER A 239 9.56 13.53 -8.64
C SER A 239 10.09 14.21 -9.90
N SER A 240 9.90 15.53 -10.03
CA SER A 240 10.26 16.30 -11.22
C SER A 240 11.63 16.97 -11.12
N LYS A 241 12.11 17.29 -9.90
CA LYS A 241 13.43 17.89 -9.66
C LYS A 241 14.56 16.93 -9.91
N CYS A 242 14.27 15.65 -9.78
CA CYS A 242 15.25 14.63 -10.10
C CYS A 242 15.09 14.18 -11.54
N LYS A 243 15.31 15.14 -12.43
CA LYS A 243 15.61 14.93 -13.84
C LYS A 243 17.03 14.37 -13.92
N TRP A 244 17.17 13.22 -14.56
CA TRP A 244 18.42 12.48 -14.58
C TRP A 244 19.17 12.68 -15.90
N PRO A 245 20.51 12.68 -15.87
CA PRO A 245 21.31 12.56 -17.08
C PRO A 245 20.94 11.25 -17.78
N THR A 246 20.73 11.31 -19.09
CA THR A 246 20.25 10.22 -19.95
C THR A 246 21.15 8.97 -19.96
N ASN A 247 22.30 9.01 -19.28
CA ASN A 247 23.35 7.98 -19.37
C ASN A 247 23.67 7.29 -18.03
N SER A 248 22.90 7.50 -16.96
CA SER A 248 23.21 6.90 -15.64
C SER A 248 22.29 5.73 -15.29
N THR A 249 22.95 4.59 -15.04
CA THR A 249 22.48 3.37 -14.38
C THR A 249 21.55 3.65 -13.21
N ALA A 250 20.51 2.82 -13.02
CA ALA A 250 19.40 3.04 -12.09
C ALA A 250 19.77 3.69 -10.76
N LEU A 251 18.88 4.58 -10.34
CA LEU A 251 19.02 5.36 -9.13
C LEU A 251 17.89 5.05 -8.17
N CYS A 252 18.34 4.64 -6.99
CA CYS A 252 17.53 4.14 -5.91
C CYS A 252 17.43 5.23 -4.86
N TRP A 253 16.21 5.54 -4.43
CA TRP A 253 15.96 6.58 -3.44
C TRP A 253 15.65 6.03 -2.07
N MET A 254 16.30 6.56 -1.06
CA MET A 254 15.94 6.29 0.33
C MET A 254 15.55 7.61 1.01
N LEU A 255 14.26 7.76 1.31
CA LEU A 255 13.81 8.85 2.19
C LEU A 255 13.95 8.36 3.62
N VAL A 256 14.84 8.99 4.39
CA VAL A 256 15.10 8.63 5.78
C VAL A 256 14.64 9.74 6.69
N SER A 257 13.77 9.40 7.64
CA SER A 257 13.48 10.30 8.75
C SER A 257 14.53 10.13 9.83
N ALA A 258 15.18 11.23 10.20
CA ALA A 258 15.91 11.29 11.45
C ALA A 258 14.90 11.70 12.52
N SER A 259 14.48 10.77 13.37
CA SER A 259 13.93 11.09 14.69
C SER A 259 14.70 10.25 15.70
N SER A 260 15.78 10.84 16.19
CA SER A 260 16.34 10.51 17.50
C SER A 260 16.66 11.82 18.19
N GLU A 261 15.67 12.70 18.32
CA GLU A 261 15.67 13.61 19.46
C GLU A 261 15.04 12.83 20.60
N THR A 262 15.88 12.36 21.52
CA THR A 262 15.45 11.75 22.78
C THR A 262 14.61 12.76 23.56
N VAL A 263 13.29 12.70 23.40
CA VAL A 263 12.36 13.35 24.33
C VAL A 263 12.31 12.47 25.58
N THR A 264 12.99 12.89 26.64
CA THR A 264 12.78 12.35 27.98
C THR A 264 11.34 12.62 28.39
N VAL A 265 10.47 11.62 28.27
CA VAL A 265 9.08 11.69 28.75
C VAL A 265 9.08 11.46 30.25
N GLY A 266 8.90 12.54 31.01
CA GLY A 266 8.51 12.46 32.41
C GLY A 266 7.16 11.78 32.56
N HIS A 267 7.04 10.92 33.57
CA HIS A 267 5.85 10.14 33.89
C HIS A 267 4.55 10.96 33.85
N THR A 268 3.50 10.30 33.32
CA THR A 268 2.05 10.57 33.37
C THR A 268 1.43 11.17 32.10
N GLY A 269 0.53 10.38 31.48
CA GLY A 269 -0.45 10.85 30.50
C GLY A 269 -0.41 10.10 29.17
N PHE A 270 -1.31 9.13 29.01
CA PHE A 270 -1.70 8.55 27.73
C PHE A 270 -2.06 9.66 26.73
N LEU A 271 -1.36 9.73 25.58
CA LEU A 271 -1.76 10.55 24.44
C LEU A 271 -2.38 9.65 23.37
N HIS A 272 -3.71 9.66 23.34
CA HIS A 272 -4.48 9.32 22.14
C HIS A 272 -4.12 10.30 21.02
N THR A 273 -3.68 9.80 19.87
CA THR A 273 -3.64 10.59 18.63
C THR A 273 -4.81 10.18 17.75
N ALA A 274 -5.93 10.88 17.91
CA ALA A 274 -6.99 10.93 16.91
C ALA A 274 -6.80 12.21 16.08
N LEU A 275 -6.95 12.11 14.76
CA LEU A 275 -7.12 13.25 13.88
C LEU A 275 -8.46 13.93 14.21
N THR A 276 -8.47 14.85 15.17
CA THR A 276 -9.63 15.74 15.37
C THR A 276 -9.42 17.01 14.57
N ALA A 277 -10.19 17.16 13.50
CA ALA A 277 -10.35 18.40 12.77
C ALA A 277 -11.32 19.30 13.54
N THR A 278 -10.79 20.24 14.31
CA THR A 278 -11.54 21.40 14.80
C THR A 278 -10.79 22.66 14.38
N ASP A 279 -11.49 23.58 13.73
CA ASP A 279 -11.05 24.93 13.31
C ASP A 279 -9.92 25.06 12.28
N GLY A 280 -9.90 24.19 11.26
CA GLY A 280 -9.19 24.49 10.00
C GLY A 280 -7.67 24.65 10.10
N ARG A 281 -7.08 24.33 11.26
CA ARG A 281 -5.64 24.25 11.49
C ARG A 281 -5.27 22.80 11.75
N VAL A 282 -4.74 22.14 10.73
CA VAL A 282 -4.06 20.85 10.90
C VAL A 282 -2.70 21.15 11.54
N SER A 283 -2.63 20.99 12.85
CA SER A 283 -1.34 21.00 13.56
C SER A 283 -0.77 19.59 13.50
N VAL A 284 0.27 19.40 12.69
CA VAL A 284 1.12 18.21 12.79
C VAL A 284 2.04 18.47 14.00
N LEU A 285 1.57 18.10 15.20
CA LEU A 285 2.45 18.06 16.36
C LEU A 285 3.46 16.93 16.18
N GLY A 286 4.70 17.21 16.59
CA GLY A 286 5.91 16.50 16.20
C GLY A 286 5.91 14.98 16.36
N LEU A 287 6.61 14.36 15.41
CA LEU A 287 7.34 13.09 15.57
C LEU A 287 8.69 13.35 16.24
#